data_AF-D6X2I1-F1
#
_entry.id   AF-D6X2I1-F1
#
_cell.length_a   1.000
_cell.length_b   1.000
_cell.length_c   1.000
_cell.angle_alpha   90.00
_cell.angle_beta   90.00
_cell.angle_gamma   90.00
#
_symmetry.space_group_name_H-M   'P 1'
#
loop_
_entity.id
_entity.type
_entity.pdbx_description
1 polymer ?
#
loop_
_entity_poly.entity_id
_entity_poly.type
_entity_poly.pdbx_seq_one_letter_code
_entity_poly.pdbx_strand_id
1 'polypeptide(L)'
;MINRGQNHVSFSWKDVKELSDLTCVLQVLNELKEWAVVYWGPKNEVTVKDLAPCTCYDFRIKSESSEWIQFKGATLDGPYVTMHLTRAIKIGKTPLIRKIAHSRPVLLEVENKYMKTPLVQAIEKNDPTLVNFLITLGANVNTPSFYTRKSPLAVAVSLGHLSVANLLIDKGCDTNTTDINGLTLLHHAVDSGNTESVKFALKIGSNVDAKDCNGWTPLMRAAILSCSDEIVDILLENGASRCLKDKNGFDFEKHKHLAKKLI
;
A
#
# COMPACT_ATOMS: atom_id res chain seq x y z
N MET A 1 26.97 -30.53 -9.80
CA MET A 1 26.00 -31.65 -9.70
C MET A 1 25.13 -31.41 -8.48
N ILE A 2 23.81 -31.45 -8.67
CA ILE A 2 22.80 -31.18 -7.64
C ILE A 2 22.73 -32.40 -6.71
N ASN A 3 23.15 -32.24 -5.45
CA ASN A 3 22.87 -33.23 -4.42
C ASN A 3 21.55 -32.87 -3.73
N ARG A 4 20.53 -33.69 -4.00
CA ARG A 4 19.21 -33.58 -3.40
C ARG A 4 19.32 -33.91 -1.91
N GLY A 5 19.02 -32.96 -1.01
CA GLY A 5 18.77 -33.28 0.40
C GLY A 5 18.98 -32.20 1.47
N GLN A 6 19.51 -31.01 1.19
CA GLN A 6 19.75 -30.03 2.25
C GLN A 6 19.28 -28.61 1.87
N ASN A 7 18.46 -28.01 2.75
CA ASN A 7 17.82 -26.69 2.64
C ASN A 7 18.79 -25.54 2.96
N HIS A 8 19.97 -25.56 2.37
CA HIS A 8 20.91 -24.44 2.41
C HIS A 8 21.40 -24.15 1.00
N VAL A 9 21.62 -22.88 0.69
CA VAL A 9 22.30 -22.48 -0.54
C VAL A 9 23.80 -22.48 -0.24
N SER A 10 24.50 -23.49 -0.73
CA SER A 10 25.96 -23.56 -0.71
C SER A 10 26.51 -23.08 -2.04
N PHE A 11 27.28 -22.00 -2.02
CA PHE A 11 28.01 -21.52 -3.19
C PHE A 11 29.40 -22.17 -3.24
N SER A 12 29.69 -22.88 -4.34
CA SER A 12 31.04 -23.39 -4.63
C SER A 12 31.75 -22.44 -5.58
N TRP A 13 32.88 -21.89 -5.12
CA TRP A 13 33.67 -20.87 -5.80
C TRP A 13 34.39 -21.32 -7.08
N LYS A 14 34.23 -22.59 -7.50
CA LYS A 14 34.84 -23.12 -8.74
C LYS A 14 34.13 -22.65 -10.02
N ASP A 15 32.91 -22.14 -9.92
CA ASP A 15 32.05 -21.85 -11.09
C ASP A 15 31.83 -20.34 -11.35
N VAL A 16 32.45 -19.46 -10.56
CA VAL A 16 32.38 -18.00 -10.74
C VAL A 16 33.50 -17.55 -11.66
N LYS A 17 33.15 -17.09 -12.87
CA LYS A 17 34.13 -16.72 -13.89
C LYS A 17 34.50 -15.23 -13.89
N GLU A 18 33.63 -14.34 -13.38
CA GLU A 18 33.89 -12.89 -13.33
C GLU A 18 33.46 -12.24 -12.00
N LEU A 19 34.15 -11.16 -11.61
CA LEU A 19 34.02 -10.48 -10.31
C LEU A 19 32.74 -9.65 -10.13
N SER A 20 32.04 -9.32 -11.22
CA SER A 20 30.75 -8.61 -11.21
C SER A 20 29.62 -9.42 -10.59
N ASP A 21 29.77 -10.75 -10.53
CA ASP A 21 28.74 -11.67 -10.04
C ASP A 21 28.66 -11.74 -8.51
N LEU A 22 29.62 -11.13 -7.81
CA LEU A 22 29.77 -11.18 -6.35
C LEU A 22 29.86 -9.80 -5.69
N THR A 23 29.62 -8.74 -6.44
CA THR A 23 29.82 -7.34 -6.00
C THR A 23 29.07 -7.01 -4.70
N CYS A 24 27.85 -7.53 -4.54
CA CYS A 24 27.02 -7.29 -3.35
C CYS A 24 27.57 -8.02 -2.10
N VAL A 25 28.13 -9.23 -2.28
CA VAL A 25 28.69 -10.04 -1.18
C VAL A 25 30.06 -9.51 -0.75
N LEU A 26 30.90 -9.11 -1.71
CA LEU A 26 32.22 -8.54 -1.44
C LEU A 26 32.15 -7.16 -0.78
N GLN A 27 31.14 -6.36 -1.11
CA GLN A 27 30.94 -5.05 -0.50
C GLN A 27 30.51 -5.16 0.97
N VAL A 28 29.59 -6.09 1.27
CA VAL A 28 29.23 -6.43 2.66
C VAL A 28 30.42 -7.00 3.42
N LEU A 29 31.23 -7.88 2.81
CA LEU A 29 32.40 -8.48 3.47
C LEU A 29 33.58 -7.52 3.68
N ASN A 30 33.77 -6.51 2.82
CA ASN A 30 34.81 -5.49 3.00
C ASN A 30 34.47 -4.50 4.11
N GLU A 31 33.21 -4.09 4.24
CA GLU A 31 32.78 -3.20 5.32
C GLU A 31 32.83 -3.87 6.72
N LEU A 32 32.86 -5.21 6.77
CA LEU A 32 32.98 -6.01 7.99
C LEU A 32 34.43 -6.16 8.52
N LYS A 33 35.44 -5.97 7.65
CA LYS A 33 36.86 -6.15 8.01
C LYS A 33 37.44 -5.07 8.92
N GLU A 34 36.75 -3.94 9.07
CA GLU A 34 37.26 -2.82 9.90
C GLU A 34 36.94 -2.97 11.40
N TRP A 35 36.04 -3.87 11.79
CA TRP A 35 35.58 -3.97 13.20
C TRP A 35 35.26 -5.39 13.66
N ALA A 36 35.49 -6.41 12.81
CA ALA A 36 35.52 -7.82 13.19
C ALA A 36 36.67 -8.54 12.47
N VAL A 37 37.33 -9.46 13.16
CA VAL A 37 38.37 -10.30 12.53
C VAL A 37 37.68 -11.36 11.67
N VAL A 38 37.64 -11.12 10.36
CA VAL A 38 37.16 -12.07 9.35
C VAL A 38 38.24 -13.12 9.15
N TYR A 39 38.04 -14.34 9.67
CA TYR A 39 38.96 -15.44 9.44
C TYR A 39 38.80 -15.98 8.02
N TRP A 40 39.86 -15.83 7.23
CA TRP A 40 40.01 -16.53 5.95
C TRP A 40 40.73 -17.84 6.22
N GLY A 41 39.95 -18.88 6.52
CA GLY A 41 40.46 -20.24 6.68
C GLY A 41 40.52 -20.97 5.33
N PRO A 42 41.44 -21.93 5.11
CA PRO A 42 41.52 -22.69 3.85
C PRO A 42 40.33 -23.61 3.57
N LYS A 43 39.28 -23.60 4.40
CA LYS A 43 38.10 -24.45 4.25
C LYS A 43 36.83 -23.72 4.67
N ASN A 44 36.16 -23.17 3.66
CA ASN A 44 34.73 -23.22 3.42
C ASN A 44 33.88 -23.76 4.60
N GLU A 45 33.37 -22.89 5.46
CA GLU A 45 31.98 -22.94 5.96
C GLU A 45 31.75 -21.82 6.98
N VAL A 46 30.60 -21.14 6.86
CA VAL A 46 30.07 -20.24 7.88
C VAL A 46 28.76 -20.87 8.35
N THR A 47 28.63 -21.15 9.65
CA THR A 47 27.41 -21.72 10.24
C THR A 47 26.76 -20.72 11.20
N VAL A 48 25.45 -20.47 11.05
CA VAL A 48 24.67 -19.56 11.91
C VAL A 48 23.44 -20.32 12.46
N LYS A 49 23.18 -20.23 13.77
CA LYS A 49 21.99 -20.81 14.44
C LYS A 49 21.16 -19.71 15.12
N ASP A 50 19.84 -19.89 15.10
CA ASP A 50 18.77 -19.12 15.77
C ASP A 50 18.63 -17.63 15.40
N LEU A 51 17.78 -17.35 14.40
CA LEU A 51 17.43 -16.01 13.90
C LEU A 51 16.13 -15.47 14.54
N ALA A 52 16.09 -14.16 14.81
CA ALA A 52 14.87 -13.42 15.18
C ALA A 52 14.72 -12.13 14.32
N PRO A 53 13.50 -11.59 14.10
CA PRO A 53 13.25 -10.67 12.98
C PRO A 53 13.31 -9.17 13.33
N CYS A 54 14.03 -8.33 12.56
CA CYS A 54 13.72 -6.89 12.41
C CYS A 54 14.36 -6.23 11.13
N THR A 55 14.37 -4.90 10.99
CA THR A 55 13.57 -4.20 9.96
C THR A 55 14.20 -3.12 9.05
N CYS A 56 15.53 -3.01 8.88
CA CYS A 56 16.14 -2.50 7.63
C CYS A 56 17.65 -2.84 7.60
N TYR A 57 18.05 -4.08 7.86
CA TYR A 57 18.04 -5.28 6.99
C TYR A 57 18.27 -6.53 7.85
N ASP A 58 17.59 -6.58 8.99
CA ASP A 58 18.34 -6.93 10.19
C ASP A 58 18.24 -8.43 10.46
N PHE A 59 19.15 -9.20 9.87
CA PHE A 59 19.55 -10.43 10.55
C PHE A 59 20.47 -10.05 11.69
N ARG A 60 20.14 -10.56 12.88
CA ARG A 60 20.96 -10.46 14.07
C ARG A 60 21.73 -11.76 14.21
N ILE A 61 23.01 -11.68 14.52
CA ILE A 61 23.81 -12.84 14.86
C ILE A 61 24.06 -12.80 16.37
N LYS A 62 23.89 -13.95 17.03
CA LYS A 62 24.16 -14.13 18.46
C LYS A 62 25.61 -14.55 18.65
N SER A 63 26.36 -13.78 19.43
CA SER A 63 27.73 -14.11 19.83
C SER A 63 27.75 -15.32 20.77
N GLU A 64 28.88 -16.04 20.84
CA GLU A 64 29.13 -17.07 21.87
C GLU A 64 29.02 -16.51 23.30
N SER A 65 29.28 -15.21 23.48
CA SER A 65 29.07 -14.47 24.74
C SER A 65 27.61 -14.12 25.05
N SER A 66 26.65 -14.57 24.24
CA SER A 66 25.20 -14.26 24.33
C SER A 66 24.78 -12.82 24.06
N GLU A 67 25.69 -11.97 23.60
CA GLU A 67 25.38 -10.62 23.11
C GLU A 67 24.91 -10.62 21.64
N TRP A 68 24.08 -9.65 21.25
CA TRP A 68 23.47 -9.57 19.92
C TRP A 68 24.12 -8.49 19.04
N ILE A 69 24.43 -8.84 17.79
CA ILE A 69 25.07 -7.93 16.82
C ILE A 69 24.16 -7.75 15.59
N GLN A 70 23.99 -6.52 15.11
CA GLN A 70 23.01 -6.15 14.07
C GLN A 70 23.70 -5.62 12.79
N PHE A 71 23.37 -6.19 11.62
CA PHE A 71 23.87 -5.75 10.32
C PHE A 71 22.77 -5.07 9.48
N LYS A 72 23.10 -3.96 8.82
CA LYS A 72 22.18 -3.13 8.00
C LYS A 72 22.75 -2.97 6.58
N GLY A 73 22.01 -3.33 5.53
CA GLY A 73 22.52 -3.40 4.14
C GLY A 73 21.60 -2.78 3.10
N ALA A 74 21.34 -1.47 3.20
CA ALA A 74 20.59 -0.65 2.24
C ALA A 74 21.52 0.31 1.53
N THR A 75 21.92 0.04 0.29
CA THR A 75 22.39 1.16 -0.53
C THR A 75 21.17 1.98 -0.97
N LEU A 76 21.34 3.30 -1.07
CA LEU A 76 20.38 4.19 -1.71
C LEU A 76 20.14 3.82 -3.18
N ASP A 77 20.91 2.85 -3.73
CA ASP A 77 20.99 2.58 -5.14
C ASP A 77 20.35 1.28 -5.66
N GLY A 78 20.05 0.33 -4.78
CA GLY A 78 19.54 -1.00 -5.17
C GLY A 78 18.03 -1.10 -5.45
N PRO A 79 17.55 -2.28 -5.91
CA PRO A 79 16.14 -2.54 -6.22
C PRO A 79 15.19 -2.51 -5.00
N TYR A 80 15.73 -2.36 -3.79
CA TYR A 80 15.01 -2.42 -2.53
C TYR A 80 14.70 -1.05 -1.91
N VAL A 81 15.02 0.06 -2.58
CA VAL A 81 14.82 1.41 -2.02
C VAL A 81 13.34 1.73 -1.78
N THR A 82 12.42 1.14 -2.56
CA THR A 82 10.97 1.18 -2.29
C THR A 82 10.60 0.57 -0.93
N MET A 83 11.32 -0.47 -0.48
CA MET A 83 11.13 -1.07 0.84
C MET A 83 11.62 -0.16 1.97
N HIS A 84 12.75 0.54 1.78
CA HIS A 84 13.27 1.51 2.74
C HIS A 84 12.34 2.70 2.91
N LEU A 85 11.82 3.22 1.80
CA LEU A 85 10.84 4.29 1.82
C LEU A 85 9.56 3.85 2.56
N THR A 86 9.03 2.67 2.21
CA THR A 86 7.89 2.05 2.89
C THR A 86 8.13 1.89 4.40
N ARG A 87 9.31 1.43 4.81
CA ARG A 87 9.67 1.28 6.22
C ARG A 87 9.78 2.63 6.93
N ALA A 88 10.41 3.61 6.29
CA ALA A 88 10.56 4.96 6.82
C ALA A 88 9.21 5.63 7.05
N ILE A 89 8.26 5.47 6.11
CA ILE A 89 6.87 5.94 6.21
C ILE A 89 6.13 5.21 7.34
N LYS A 90 6.29 3.88 7.44
CA LYS A 90 5.68 3.10 8.53
C LYS A 90 6.14 3.58 9.90
N ILE A 91 7.44 3.84 10.08
CA ILE A 91 8.01 4.34 11.34
C ILE A 91 7.76 5.85 11.53
N GLY A 92 7.47 6.60 10.47
CA GLY A 92 7.35 8.07 10.51
C GLY A 92 8.69 8.79 10.57
N LYS A 93 9.78 8.20 10.05
CA LYS A 93 11.12 8.82 10.06
C LYS A 93 11.26 9.85 8.94
N THR A 94 10.70 11.04 9.15
CA THR A 94 10.68 12.14 8.17
C THR A 94 12.05 12.52 7.58
N PRO A 95 13.19 12.52 8.31
CA PRO A 95 14.49 12.85 7.70
C PRO A 95 14.93 11.81 6.65
N LEU A 96 14.63 10.53 6.90
CA LEU A 96 14.96 9.44 5.98
C LEU A 96 14.07 9.47 4.74
N ILE A 97 12.77 9.74 4.92
CA ILE A 97 11.82 9.92 3.80
C ILE A 97 12.29 11.05 2.89
N ARG A 98 12.65 12.22 3.46
CA ARG A 98 13.17 13.36 2.71
C ARG A 98 14.44 13.01 1.93
N LYS A 99 15.39 12.35 2.58
CA LYS A 99 16.66 11.96 1.94
C LYS A 99 16.41 11.05 0.74
N ILE A 100 15.55 10.04 0.88
CA ILE A 100 15.20 9.12 -0.21
C ILE A 100 14.47 9.87 -1.32
N ALA A 101 13.46 10.68 -1.00
CA ALA A 101 12.68 11.43 -1.97
C ALA A 101 13.53 12.41 -2.79
N HIS A 102 14.48 13.12 -2.17
CA HIS A 102 15.41 14.00 -2.89
C HIS A 102 16.36 13.22 -3.81
N SER A 103 16.84 12.05 -3.38
CA SER A 103 17.74 11.23 -4.22
C SER A 103 17.01 10.56 -5.39
N ARG A 104 15.75 10.16 -5.18
CA ARG A 104 14.96 9.33 -6.10
C ARG A 104 13.48 9.73 -6.02
N PRO A 105 13.10 10.87 -6.61
CA PRO A 105 11.72 11.38 -6.52
C PRO A 105 10.69 10.43 -7.14
N VAL A 106 11.10 9.65 -8.16
CA VAL A 106 10.25 8.65 -8.81
C VAL A 106 9.63 7.65 -7.82
N LEU A 107 10.28 7.39 -6.69
CA LEU A 107 9.79 6.45 -5.68
C LEU A 107 8.54 6.93 -4.94
N LEU A 108 8.20 8.23 -5.01
CA LEU A 108 6.95 8.76 -4.44
C LEU A 108 5.71 8.24 -5.18
N GLU A 109 5.87 7.79 -6.42
CA GLU A 109 4.79 7.30 -7.28
C GLU A 109 4.82 5.78 -7.47
N VAL A 110 5.88 5.11 -7.02
CA VAL A 110 6.02 3.65 -7.15
C VAL A 110 5.25 2.94 -6.05
N GLU A 111 4.43 1.98 -6.44
CA GLU A 111 3.76 1.09 -5.49
C GLU A 111 4.75 0.11 -4.84
N ASN A 112 4.58 -0.13 -3.55
CA ASN A 112 5.29 -1.19 -2.86
C ASN A 112 4.66 -2.58 -3.16
N LYS A 113 5.19 -3.63 -2.54
CA LYS A 113 4.67 -5.01 -2.69
C LYS A 113 3.19 -5.20 -2.26
N TYR A 114 2.61 -4.22 -1.57
CA TYR A 114 1.21 -4.20 -1.15
C TYR A 114 0.34 -3.35 -2.08
N MET A 115 0.86 -2.95 -3.24
CA MET A 115 0.18 -2.11 -4.23
C MET A 115 -0.16 -0.70 -3.69
N LYS A 116 0.74 -0.13 -2.88
CA LYS A 116 0.52 1.16 -2.22
C LYS A 116 1.67 2.12 -2.52
N THR A 117 1.33 3.27 -3.08
CA THR A 117 2.26 4.41 -3.14
C THR A 117 2.57 4.91 -1.72
N PRO A 118 3.70 5.60 -1.52
CA PRO A 118 3.98 6.35 -0.31
C PRO A 118 2.80 7.19 0.21
N LEU A 119 2.11 7.90 -0.67
CA LEU A 119 0.96 8.73 -0.30
C LEU A 119 -0.19 7.88 0.26
N VAL A 120 -0.53 6.78 -0.42
CA VAL A 120 -1.59 5.85 0.04
C VAL A 120 -1.25 5.24 1.41
N GLN A 121 0.02 4.89 1.66
CA GLN A 121 0.44 4.42 2.98
C GLN A 121 0.21 5.46 4.08
N ALA A 122 0.43 6.75 3.80
CA ALA A 122 0.17 7.81 4.76
C ALA A 122 -1.35 8.02 5.00
N ILE A 123 -2.16 7.90 3.94
CA ILE A 123 -3.62 7.96 4.02
C ILE A 123 -4.17 6.84 4.89
N GLU A 124 -3.69 5.61 4.72
CA GLU A 124 -4.12 4.46 5.52
C GLU A 124 -3.74 4.58 7.00
N LYS A 125 -2.64 5.28 7.30
CA LYS A 125 -2.26 5.59 8.69
C LYS A 125 -3.12 6.69 9.32
N ASN A 126 -4.03 7.31 8.56
CA ASN A 126 -4.81 8.47 8.97
C ASN A 126 -3.92 9.60 9.55
N ASP A 127 -2.80 9.89 8.88
CA ASP A 127 -1.82 10.89 9.33
C ASP A 127 -1.77 12.09 8.37
N PRO A 128 -2.60 13.13 8.60
CA PRO A 128 -2.63 14.33 7.75
C PRO A 128 -1.27 15.04 7.66
N THR A 129 -0.45 14.97 8.71
CA THR A 129 0.88 15.60 8.73
C THR A 129 1.80 14.89 7.75
N LEU A 130 1.81 13.57 7.76
CA LEU A 130 2.61 12.75 6.83
C LEU A 130 2.09 12.85 5.39
N VAL A 131 0.77 12.91 5.19
CA VAL A 131 0.16 13.16 3.88
C VAL A 131 0.63 14.50 3.31
N ASN A 132 0.47 15.60 4.06
CA ASN A 132 0.91 16.92 3.62
C ASN A 132 2.43 16.96 3.40
N PHE A 133 3.20 16.27 4.23
CA PHE A 133 4.66 16.16 4.08
C PHE A 133 5.06 15.48 2.76
N LEU A 134 4.45 14.34 2.41
CA LEU A 134 4.73 13.63 1.16
C LEU A 134 4.32 14.45 -0.07
N ILE A 135 3.17 15.14 -0.02
CA ILE A 135 2.73 16.06 -1.08
C ILE A 135 3.75 17.19 -1.26
N THR A 136 4.26 17.76 -0.16
CA THR A 136 5.30 18.80 -0.20
C THR A 136 6.63 18.30 -0.78
N LEU A 137 6.91 16.99 -0.66
CA LEU A 137 8.07 16.36 -1.31
C LEU A 137 7.85 16.03 -2.80
N GLY A 138 6.65 16.27 -3.33
CA GLY A 138 6.30 16.06 -4.74
C GLY A 138 5.44 14.83 -5.03
N ALA A 139 4.86 14.19 -4.00
CA ALA A 139 3.92 13.09 -4.24
C ALA A 139 2.63 13.60 -4.91
N ASN A 140 2.21 12.96 -5.99
CA ASN A 140 1.03 13.35 -6.76
C ASN A 140 -0.27 12.87 -6.08
N VAL A 141 -1.14 13.83 -5.75
CA VAL A 141 -2.43 13.60 -5.08
C VAL A 141 -3.44 12.80 -5.91
N ASN A 142 -3.21 12.71 -7.22
CA ASN A 142 -4.10 12.06 -8.18
C ASN A 142 -3.58 10.72 -8.69
N THR A 143 -2.38 10.26 -8.28
CA THR A 143 -1.84 8.99 -8.74
C THR A 143 -2.74 7.84 -8.27
N PRO A 144 -3.48 7.20 -9.19
CA PRO A 144 -4.38 6.12 -8.81
C PRO A 144 -3.56 4.84 -8.58
N SER A 145 -4.13 3.90 -7.84
CA SER A 145 -3.54 2.57 -7.74
C SER A 145 -3.41 1.93 -9.13
N PHE A 146 -2.29 1.27 -9.39
CA PHE A 146 -1.99 0.63 -10.67
C PHE A 146 -3.05 -0.41 -11.03
N TYR A 147 -3.42 -1.27 -10.08
CA TYR A 147 -4.31 -2.40 -10.33
C TYR A 147 -5.79 -2.03 -10.27
N THR A 148 -6.19 -1.24 -9.27
CA THR A 148 -7.60 -0.92 -9.05
C THR A 148 -8.02 0.39 -9.73
N ARG A 149 -7.06 1.23 -10.14
CA ARG A 149 -7.30 2.61 -10.58
C ARG A 149 -8.02 3.48 -9.54
N LYS A 150 -8.10 3.04 -8.29
CA LYS A 150 -8.70 3.78 -7.18
C LYS A 150 -7.83 4.99 -6.84
N SER A 151 -8.44 6.17 -6.77
CA SER A 151 -7.74 7.41 -6.44
C SER A 151 -7.38 7.49 -4.94
N PRO A 152 -6.36 8.27 -4.55
CA PRO A 152 -6.03 8.49 -3.14
C PRO A 152 -7.22 9.04 -2.32
N LEU A 153 -8.03 9.91 -2.92
CA LEU A 153 -9.28 10.41 -2.31
C LEU A 153 -10.27 9.28 -2.04
N ALA A 154 -10.49 8.40 -3.02
CA ALA A 154 -11.36 7.23 -2.86
C ALA A 154 -10.87 6.27 -1.78
N VAL A 155 -9.55 6.11 -1.60
CA VAL A 155 -8.99 5.34 -0.48
C VAL A 155 -9.35 6.01 0.86
N ALA A 156 -9.09 7.31 1.01
CA ALA A 156 -9.37 8.05 2.24
C ALA A 156 -10.85 7.96 2.65
N VAL A 157 -11.77 8.17 1.68
CA VAL A 157 -13.22 8.07 1.92
C VAL A 157 -13.65 6.65 2.25
N SER A 158 -13.13 5.63 1.56
CA SER A 158 -13.49 4.24 1.89
C SER A 158 -13.03 3.77 3.26
N LEU A 159 -12.02 4.44 3.84
CA LEU A 159 -11.53 4.20 5.20
C LEU A 159 -12.19 5.12 6.24
N GLY A 160 -13.05 6.05 5.84
CA GLY A 160 -13.66 7.06 6.73
C GLY A 160 -12.68 8.13 7.23
N HIS A 161 -11.51 8.28 6.61
CA HIS A 161 -10.49 9.26 7.00
C HIS A 161 -10.81 10.65 6.42
N LEU A 162 -11.93 11.24 6.86
CA LEU A 162 -12.48 12.48 6.27
C LEU A 162 -11.59 13.71 6.46
N SER A 163 -10.78 13.78 7.52
CA SER A 163 -9.78 14.83 7.70
C SER A 163 -8.71 14.78 6.61
N VAL A 164 -8.23 13.58 6.28
CA VAL A 164 -7.30 13.34 5.18
C VAL A 164 -7.98 13.59 3.83
N ALA A 165 -9.24 13.19 3.66
CA ALA A 165 -10.00 13.46 2.43
C ALA A 165 -10.13 14.97 2.16
N ASN A 166 -10.48 15.77 3.17
CA ASN A 166 -10.51 17.24 3.05
C ASN A 166 -9.13 17.80 2.68
N LEU A 167 -8.06 17.34 3.34
CA LEU A 167 -6.70 17.75 2.99
C LEU A 167 -6.35 17.45 1.52
N LEU A 168 -6.75 16.30 0.99
CA LEU A 168 -6.50 15.97 -0.43
C LEU A 168 -7.27 16.90 -1.37
N ILE A 169 -8.50 17.27 -1.03
CA ILE A 169 -9.32 18.24 -1.79
C ILE A 169 -8.66 19.62 -1.76
N ASP A 170 -8.20 20.07 -0.59
CA ASP A 170 -7.47 21.35 -0.45
C ASP A 170 -6.17 21.39 -1.28
N LYS A 171 -5.60 20.21 -1.58
CA LYS A 171 -4.43 20.05 -2.44
C LYS A 171 -4.77 19.84 -3.92
N GLY A 172 -6.04 20.00 -4.30
CA GLY A 172 -6.49 19.96 -5.70
C GLY A 172 -6.58 18.55 -6.28
N CYS A 173 -6.97 17.55 -5.47
CA CYS A 173 -7.26 16.24 -6.03
C CYS A 173 -8.52 16.26 -6.92
N ASP A 174 -8.57 15.35 -7.89
CA ASP A 174 -9.74 15.14 -8.74
C ASP A 174 -10.82 14.37 -7.98
N THR A 175 -12.01 14.96 -7.87
CA THR A 175 -13.17 14.39 -7.19
C THR A 175 -14.05 13.56 -8.11
N ASN A 176 -13.87 13.66 -9.43
CA ASN A 176 -14.70 13.01 -10.46
C ASN A 176 -14.03 11.77 -11.07
N THR A 177 -13.14 11.11 -10.31
CA THR A 177 -12.47 9.88 -10.75
C THR A 177 -13.34 8.64 -10.57
N THR A 178 -13.14 7.65 -11.45
CA THR A 178 -13.67 6.30 -11.29
C THR A 178 -12.56 5.25 -11.28
N ASP A 179 -12.78 4.14 -10.56
CA ASP A 179 -11.87 3.00 -10.55
C ASP A 179 -12.05 2.08 -11.80
N ILE A 180 -11.34 0.96 -11.89
CA ILE A 180 -11.45 0.02 -13.04
C ILE A 180 -12.86 -0.57 -13.23
N ASN A 181 -13.65 -0.61 -12.16
CA ASN A 181 -15.01 -1.14 -12.16
C ASN A 181 -16.04 -0.03 -12.38
N GLY A 182 -15.60 1.19 -12.69
CA GLY A 182 -16.49 2.34 -12.84
C GLY A 182 -17.03 2.87 -11.53
N LEU A 183 -16.47 2.46 -10.38
CA LEU A 183 -16.94 2.93 -9.08
C LEU A 183 -16.53 4.38 -8.88
N THR A 184 -17.52 5.23 -8.62
CA THR A 184 -17.32 6.62 -8.20
C THR A 184 -16.98 6.73 -6.72
N LEU A 185 -16.64 7.93 -6.25
CA LEU A 185 -16.40 8.18 -4.84
C LEU A 185 -17.59 7.77 -3.95
N LEU A 186 -18.82 8.03 -4.39
CA LEU A 186 -20.03 7.67 -3.64
C LEU A 186 -20.22 6.15 -3.54
N HIS A 187 -19.84 5.38 -4.56
CA HIS A 187 -19.84 3.92 -4.45
C HIS A 187 -18.87 3.44 -3.36
N HIS A 188 -17.65 3.99 -3.32
CA HIS A 188 -16.68 3.64 -2.29
C HIS A 188 -17.09 4.10 -0.88
N ALA A 189 -17.81 5.21 -0.78
CA ALA A 189 -18.40 5.65 0.48
C ALA A 189 -19.48 4.67 0.97
N VAL A 190 -20.35 4.17 0.08
CA VAL A 190 -21.35 3.15 0.41
C VAL A 190 -20.67 1.83 0.81
N ASP A 191 -19.63 1.39 0.09
CA ASP A 191 -18.86 0.19 0.44
C ASP A 191 -18.24 0.23 1.84
N SER A 192 -17.92 1.43 2.33
CA SER A 192 -17.36 1.59 3.67
C SER A 192 -18.39 1.33 4.79
N GLY A 193 -19.69 1.38 4.46
CA GLY A 193 -20.77 1.33 5.46
C GLY A 193 -20.80 2.52 6.41
N ASN A 194 -20.01 3.58 6.17
CA ASN A 194 -19.93 4.75 7.02
C ASN A 194 -20.81 5.89 6.48
N THR A 195 -21.85 6.25 7.23
CA THR A 195 -22.83 7.28 6.88
C THR A 195 -22.18 8.65 6.68
N GLU A 196 -21.15 8.99 7.45
CA GLU A 196 -20.41 10.25 7.30
C GLU A 196 -19.59 10.28 6.01
N SER A 197 -19.10 9.14 5.54
CA SER A 197 -18.42 9.05 4.24
C SER A 197 -19.39 9.23 3.07
N VAL A 198 -20.62 8.71 3.21
CA VAL A 198 -21.70 8.90 2.22
C VAL A 198 -22.12 10.37 2.16
N LYS A 199 -22.39 10.99 3.32
CA LYS A 199 -22.69 12.44 3.40
C LYS A 199 -21.56 13.28 2.83
N PHE A 200 -20.31 12.93 3.11
CA PHE A 200 -19.14 13.60 2.56
C PHE A 200 -19.10 13.53 1.03
N ALA A 201 -19.25 12.33 0.46
CA ALA A 201 -19.24 12.14 -0.99
C ALA A 201 -20.39 12.91 -1.70
N LEU A 202 -21.58 12.95 -1.10
CA LEU A 202 -22.71 13.73 -1.60
C LEU A 202 -22.43 15.24 -1.52
N LYS A 203 -21.87 15.72 -0.41
CA LYS A 203 -21.55 17.14 -0.20
C LYS A 203 -20.56 17.67 -1.24
N ILE A 204 -19.62 16.85 -1.71
CA ILE A 204 -18.67 17.27 -2.76
C ILE A 204 -19.27 17.20 -4.19
N GLY A 205 -20.56 16.86 -4.32
CA GLY A 205 -21.28 16.84 -5.59
C GLY A 205 -21.19 15.52 -6.36
N SER A 206 -20.94 14.39 -5.68
CA SER A 206 -20.97 13.08 -6.36
C SER A 206 -22.35 12.81 -6.97
N ASN A 207 -22.38 12.33 -8.21
CA ASN A 207 -23.62 11.90 -8.85
C ASN A 207 -24.25 10.72 -8.10
N VAL A 208 -25.41 10.96 -7.49
CA VAL A 208 -26.16 9.98 -6.68
C VAL A 208 -26.61 8.75 -7.46
N ASP A 209 -26.84 8.92 -8.77
CA ASP A 209 -27.33 7.88 -9.69
C ASP A 209 -26.24 7.41 -10.68
N ALA A 210 -24.96 7.71 -10.38
CA ALA A 210 -23.85 7.20 -11.19
C ALA A 210 -23.90 5.68 -11.28
N LYS A 211 -23.62 5.13 -12.46
CA LYS A 211 -23.61 3.68 -12.69
C LYS A 211 -22.19 3.16 -12.82
N ASP A 212 -21.90 2.08 -12.11
CA ASP A 212 -20.66 1.33 -12.27
C ASP A 212 -20.68 0.48 -13.57
N CYS A 213 -19.61 -0.29 -13.79
CA CYS A 213 -19.49 -1.19 -14.94
C CYS A 213 -20.56 -2.30 -14.99
N ASN A 214 -21.26 -2.60 -13.90
CA ASN A 214 -22.39 -3.53 -13.87
C ASN A 214 -23.76 -2.82 -14.02
N GLY A 215 -23.76 -1.49 -14.10
CA GLY A 215 -24.96 -0.68 -14.11
C GLY A 215 -25.54 -0.43 -12.72
N TRP A 216 -24.82 -0.80 -11.66
CA TRP A 216 -25.26 -0.58 -10.28
C TRP A 216 -25.09 0.88 -9.90
N THR A 217 -26.13 1.43 -9.28
CA THR A 217 -26.06 2.74 -8.62
C THR A 217 -25.59 2.56 -7.16
N PRO A 218 -25.14 3.63 -6.49
CA PRO A 218 -24.84 3.60 -5.06
C PRO A 218 -25.99 3.04 -4.22
N LEU A 219 -27.24 3.36 -4.58
CA LEU A 219 -28.44 2.85 -3.92
C LEU A 219 -28.62 1.33 -4.10
N MET A 220 -28.42 0.80 -5.33
CA MET A 220 -28.43 -0.65 -5.55
C MET A 220 -27.31 -1.34 -4.76
N ARG A 221 -26.13 -0.72 -4.71
CA ARG A 221 -24.98 -1.26 -4.00
C ARG A 221 -25.25 -1.34 -2.50
N ALA A 222 -25.90 -0.32 -1.92
CA ALA A 222 -26.33 -0.33 -0.53
C ALA A 222 -27.29 -1.50 -0.23
N ALA A 223 -28.20 -1.85 -1.16
CA ALA A 223 -29.07 -3.02 -1.00
C ALA A 223 -28.30 -4.35 -1.06
N ILE A 224 -27.40 -4.51 -2.03
CA ILE A 224 -26.62 -5.74 -2.23
C ILE A 224 -25.70 -6.01 -1.03
N LEU A 225 -25.04 -4.96 -0.53
CA LEU A 225 -24.13 -5.05 0.61
C LEU A 225 -24.87 -5.13 1.96
N SER A 226 -26.20 -5.08 1.95
CA SER A 226 -27.02 -5.02 3.17
C SER A 226 -26.56 -3.89 4.12
N CYS A 227 -26.28 -2.71 3.54
CA CYS A 227 -25.96 -1.52 4.32
C CYS A 227 -27.11 -1.12 5.25
N SER A 228 -26.82 -0.27 6.24
CA SER A 228 -27.85 0.24 7.15
C SER A 228 -28.95 0.98 6.41
N ASP A 229 -30.18 0.92 6.93
CA ASP A 229 -31.30 1.69 6.40
C ASP A 229 -30.99 3.21 6.41
N GLU A 230 -30.16 3.69 7.34
CA GLU A 230 -29.69 5.08 7.36
C GLU A 230 -28.94 5.48 6.08
N ILE A 231 -28.07 4.62 5.52
CA ILE A 231 -27.37 4.91 4.25
C ILE A 231 -28.37 4.96 3.09
N VAL A 232 -29.34 4.05 3.10
CA VAL A 232 -30.41 4.02 2.09
C VAL A 232 -31.23 5.30 2.16
N ASP A 233 -31.62 5.73 3.35
CA ASP A 233 -32.40 6.94 3.58
C ASP A 233 -31.62 8.18 3.13
N ILE A 234 -30.33 8.32 3.52
CA ILE A 234 -29.47 9.42 3.07
C ILE A 234 -29.43 9.49 1.53
N LEU A 235 -29.25 8.36 0.85
CA LEU A 235 -29.21 8.35 -0.62
C LEU A 235 -30.55 8.77 -1.23
N LEU A 236 -31.67 8.27 -0.70
CA LEU A 236 -33.01 8.61 -1.17
C LEU A 236 -33.35 10.09 -0.94
N GLU A 237 -33.01 10.64 0.23
CA GLU A 237 -33.17 12.05 0.55
C GLU A 237 -32.36 12.96 -0.38
N ASN A 238 -31.23 12.45 -0.89
CA ASN A 238 -30.39 13.14 -1.87
C ASN A 238 -30.75 12.81 -3.33
N GLY A 239 -31.95 12.25 -3.56
CA GLY A 239 -32.52 12.09 -4.90
C GLY A 239 -32.16 10.80 -5.63
N ALA A 240 -31.62 9.78 -4.94
CA ALA A 240 -31.34 8.49 -5.56
C ALA A 240 -32.63 7.85 -6.13
N SER A 241 -32.57 7.40 -7.38
CA SER A 241 -33.72 6.78 -8.04
C SER A 241 -33.82 5.28 -7.74
N ARG A 242 -34.97 4.86 -7.20
CA ARG A 242 -35.28 3.44 -6.93
C ARG A 242 -35.56 2.63 -8.20
N CYS A 243 -35.94 3.31 -9.29
CA CYS A 243 -36.45 2.68 -10.51
C CYS A 243 -35.38 2.47 -11.59
N LEU A 244 -34.16 2.99 -11.38
CA LEU A 244 -33.06 2.69 -12.27
C LEU A 244 -32.81 1.19 -12.27
N LYS A 245 -32.37 0.68 -13.42
CA LYS A 245 -32.07 -0.74 -13.62
C LYS A 245 -30.59 -0.93 -13.94
N ASP A 246 -30.03 -2.00 -13.41
CA ASP A 246 -28.70 -2.48 -13.76
C ASP A 246 -28.68 -3.14 -15.15
N LYS A 247 -27.52 -3.69 -15.55
CA LYS A 247 -27.38 -4.37 -16.85
C LYS A 247 -28.25 -5.63 -16.98
N ASN A 248 -28.70 -6.22 -15.87
CA ASN A 248 -29.58 -7.39 -15.84
C ASN A 248 -31.06 -7.00 -15.75
N GLY A 249 -31.37 -5.70 -15.74
CA GLY A 249 -32.73 -5.21 -15.61
C GLY A 249 -33.27 -5.20 -14.17
N PHE A 250 -32.41 -5.38 -13.17
CA PHE A 250 -32.79 -5.38 -11.75
C PHE A 250 -32.72 -3.97 -11.18
N ASP A 251 -33.77 -3.60 -10.43
CA ASP A 251 -33.86 -2.34 -9.71
C ASP A 251 -33.47 -2.51 -8.23
N PHE A 252 -33.55 -1.42 -7.47
CA PHE A 252 -33.22 -1.42 -6.04
C PHE A 252 -34.05 -2.45 -5.23
N GLU A 253 -35.36 -2.54 -5.47
CA GLU A 253 -36.23 -3.46 -4.75
C GLU A 253 -35.88 -4.91 -5.03
N LYS A 254 -35.56 -5.23 -6.29
CA LYS A 254 -35.14 -6.57 -6.67
C LYS A 254 -33.85 -6.96 -5.96
N HIS A 255 -32.85 -6.06 -5.94
CA HIS A 255 -31.60 -6.29 -5.21
C HIS A 255 -31.82 -6.44 -3.71
N LYS A 256 -32.67 -5.59 -3.10
CA LYS A 256 -33.03 -5.66 -1.67
C LYS A 256 -33.72 -6.99 -1.31
N HIS A 257 -34.59 -7.50 -2.19
CA HIS A 257 -35.25 -8.79 -2.00
C HIS A 257 -34.28 -9.98 -2.14
N LEU A 258 -33.37 -9.92 -3.11
CA LEU A 258 -32.36 -10.96 -3.30
C LEU A 258 -31.37 -11.02 -2.12
N ALA A 259 -30.94 -9.87 -1.60
CA ALA A 259 -30.06 -9.81 -0.44
C ALA A 259 -30.67 -10.48 0.80
N LYS A 260 -31.96 -10.26 1.06
CA LYS A 260 -32.68 -10.89 2.18
C LYS A 260 -32.80 -12.42 2.10
N LYS A 261 -32.63 -13.02 0.92
CA LYS A 261 -32.69 -14.48 0.74
C LYS A 261 -31.37 -15.20 0.99
N LEU A 262 -30.28 -14.45 1.11
CA LEU A 262 -28.92 -14.99 1.25
C LEU A 262 -28.43 -14.99 2.71
N ILE A 263 -29.28 -14.54 3.64
CA ILE A 263 -29.06 -14.47 5.09
C ILE A 263 -29.98 -15.49 5.76
#